data_AF-A0A914PWY4-F1
#
_entry.id   AF-A0A914PWY4-F1
#
_cell.length_a   1.000
_cell.length_b   1.000
_cell.length_c   1.000
_cell.angle_alpha   90.00
_cell.angle_beta   90.00
_cell.angle_gamma   90.00
#
_symmetry.space_group_name_H-M   'P 1'
#
loop_
_entity.id
_entity.type
_entity.pdbx_description
1 polymer ?
#
loop_
_entity_poly.entity_id
_entity_poly.type
_entity_poly.pdbx_seq_one_letter_code
_entity_poly.pdbx_strand_id
1 'polypeptide(L)'
;MSATTRPTTGWPLGGSSTNQAKLTNNAANFSTNSTDLHDGINRTINLYHLTNYTFGVKDPQAERDHSVPARFSRMRDEYEKIGMRRSVEGVLLVHEHSLPHVLLLQIGQSFYKL
;
A
#
# COMPACT_ATOMS: atom_id res chain seq x y z
N MET A 1 10.66 36.21 -14.07
CA MET A 1 10.98 35.05 -13.20
C MET A 1 9.81 34.08 -13.31
N SER A 2 9.90 33.03 -14.13
CA SER A 2 8.78 32.10 -14.38
C SER A 2 8.79 30.97 -13.37
N ALA A 3 7.68 30.81 -12.63
CA ALA A 3 7.48 29.68 -11.74
C ALA A 3 7.11 28.44 -12.56
N THR A 4 7.97 27.41 -12.49
CA THR A 4 7.71 26.10 -13.10
C THR A 4 6.94 25.24 -12.09
N THR A 5 5.64 25.06 -12.30
CA THR A 5 4.80 24.18 -11.48
C THR A 5 5.05 22.72 -11.88
N ARG A 6 5.65 21.93 -10.99
CA ARG A 6 5.81 20.47 -11.20
C ARG A 6 4.48 19.74 -10.96
N PRO A 7 4.10 18.76 -11.79
CA PRO A 7 2.91 17.96 -11.55
C PRO A 7 3.15 17.02 -10.35
N THR A 8 2.31 17.12 -9.33
CA THR A 8 2.26 16.21 -8.20
C THR A 8 1.58 14.91 -8.64
N THR A 9 2.37 13.83 -8.80
CA THR A 9 1.82 12.48 -8.99
C THR A 9 1.85 11.75 -7.65
N GLY A 10 0.68 11.58 -7.06
CA GLY A 10 0.46 10.95 -5.75
C GLY A 10 -1.03 10.80 -5.47
N TRP A 11 -1.35 9.96 -4.49
CA TRP A 11 -2.70 9.72 -3.95
C TRP A 11 -3.48 11.03 -3.75
N PRO A 12 -4.81 11.05 -3.94
CA PRO A 12 -5.59 12.27 -3.84
C PRO A 12 -5.49 12.85 -2.42
N LEU A 13 -4.79 13.98 -2.31
CA LEU A 13 -4.86 14.86 -1.15
C LEU A 13 -6.21 15.56 -1.23
N GLY A 14 -7.09 15.34 -0.23
CA GLY A 14 -8.38 16.00 -0.13
C GLY A 14 -8.23 17.51 -0.21
N GLY A 15 -8.56 18.08 -1.37
CA GLY A 15 -8.54 19.52 -1.59
C GLY A 15 -9.79 20.15 -0.98
N SER A 16 -9.62 21.00 0.03
CA SER A 16 -10.64 21.93 0.48
C SER A 16 -10.87 22.99 -0.60
N SER A 17 -11.85 22.77 -1.47
CA SER A 17 -12.30 23.77 -2.45
C SER A 17 -13.17 24.82 -1.77
N THR A 18 -12.58 25.99 -1.49
CA THR A 18 -13.36 27.23 -1.42
C THR A 18 -13.92 27.50 -2.82
N ASN A 19 -15.24 27.42 -2.99
CA ASN A 19 -15.99 28.22 -3.96
C ASN A 19 -17.48 28.20 -3.63
N GLN A 20 -18.02 29.38 -3.34
CA GLN A 20 -19.44 29.66 -3.23
C GLN A 20 -20.10 29.49 -4.60
N ALA A 21 -21.12 28.63 -4.69
CA ALA A 21 -22.12 28.71 -5.74
C ALA A 21 -23.50 28.33 -5.16
N LYS A 22 -24.41 29.29 -5.26
CA LYS A 22 -25.79 29.30 -4.78
C LYS A 22 -26.66 28.46 -5.71
N LEU A 23 -27.29 27.40 -5.22
CA LEU A 23 -28.39 26.68 -5.90
C LEU A 23 -29.51 26.36 -4.92
N THR A 24 -30.74 26.43 -5.44
CA THR A 24 -31.99 26.56 -4.70
C THR A 24 -32.68 25.21 -4.49
N ASN A 25 -33.36 25.06 -3.35
CA ASN A 25 -34.58 24.29 -3.08
C ASN A 25 -34.61 22.76 -3.29
N ASN A 26 -34.85 22.10 -2.16
CA ASN A 26 -35.60 20.85 -1.94
C ASN A 26 -34.99 19.52 -2.40
N ALA A 27 -34.24 18.87 -1.50
CA ALA A 27 -34.18 17.42 -1.42
C ALA A 27 -33.66 16.98 -0.04
N ALA A 28 -34.53 16.29 0.70
CA ALA A 28 -34.28 15.41 1.83
C ALA A 28 -33.55 16.00 3.05
N ASN A 29 -34.15 15.75 4.22
CA ASN A 29 -33.46 15.81 5.51
C ASN A 29 -32.21 14.92 5.46
N PHE A 30 -31.07 15.47 5.04
CA PHE A 30 -29.77 14.92 5.38
C PHE A 30 -29.58 15.21 6.86
N SER A 31 -30.13 14.33 7.69
CA SER A 31 -29.63 14.08 9.02
C SER A 31 -28.13 13.84 8.87
N THR A 32 -27.33 14.86 9.15
CA THR A 32 -25.91 14.74 9.41
C THR A 32 -25.75 13.94 10.70
N ASN A 33 -25.98 12.63 10.61
CA ASN A 33 -25.47 11.69 11.59
C ASN A 33 -23.96 11.66 11.38
N SER A 34 -23.26 12.44 12.20
CA SER A 34 -21.80 12.52 12.33
C SER A 34 -21.17 11.15 12.59
N THR A 35 -21.05 10.33 11.54
CA THR A 35 -20.49 8.97 11.56
C THR A 35 -19.23 8.82 10.70
N ASP A 36 -18.89 9.84 9.90
CA ASP A 36 -17.73 9.83 8.98
C ASP A 36 -16.35 9.85 9.66
N LEU A 37 -16.29 9.92 11.00
CA LEU A 37 -15.04 9.89 11.76
C LEU A 37 -14.72 8.52 12.39
N HIS A 38 -15.66 7.56 12.36
CA HIS A 38 -15.45 6.22 12.93
C HIS A 38 -14.92 5.19 11.90
N ASP A 39 -14.98 5.50 10.61
CA ASP A 39 -14.61 4.57 9.53
C ASP A 39 -13.08 4.41 9.34
N GLY A 40 -12.28 5.28 9.97
CA GLY A 40 -10.81 5.25 9.90
C GLY A 40 -10.11 4.41 10.97
N ILE A 41 -10.77 4.17 12.12
CA ILE A 41 -10.12 3.55 13.29
C ILE A 41 -10.54 2.08 13.45
N ASN A 42 -11.78 1.73 13.06
CA ASN A 42 -12.28 0.37 13.17
C ASN A 42 -12.45 -0.30 11.79
N ARG A 43 -11.31 -0.65 11.18
CA ARG A 43 -11.31 -1.38 9.90
C ARG A 43 -11.39 -2.88 10.16
N THR A 44 -12.57 -3.45 9.95
CA THR A 44 -12.77 -4.90 10.01
C THR A 44 -12.20 -5.58 8.76
N ILE A 45 -11.43 -6.65 8.94
CA ILE A 45 -10.85 -7.46 7.86
C ILE A 45 -11.26 -8.91 8.08
N ASN A 46 -11.79 -9.54 7.04
CA ASN A 46 -12.14 -10.97 7.07
C ASN A 46 -10.88 -11.81 6.86
N LEU A 47 -10.63 -12.75 7.76
CA LEU A 47 -9.59 -13.75 7.63
C LEU A 47 -10.23 -15.12 7.35
N TYR A 48 -9.54 -15.93 6.57
CA TYR A 48 -9.93 -17.31 6.30
C TYR A 48 -8.86 -18.29 6.76
N HIS A 49 -9.28 -19.54 7.02
CA HIS A 49 -8.40 -20.56 7.57
C HIS A 49 -7.24 -20.87 6.62
N LEU A 50 -6.04 -21.13 7.14
CA LEU A 50 -4.85 -21.46 6.32
C LEU A 50 -5.12 -22.60 5.33
N THR A 51 -5.91 -23.61 5.74
CA THR A 51 -6.29 -24.77 4.93
C THR A 51 -7.14 -24.44 3.71
N ASN A 52 -7.70 -23.23 3.60
CA ASN A 52 -8.47 -22.79 2.44
C ASN A 52 -7.57 -22.39 1.26
N TYR A 53 -6.25 -22.32 1.47
CA TYR A 53 -5.28 -21.93 0.46
C TYR A 53 -4.38 -23.11 0.11
N THR A 54 -4.09 -23.27 -1.18
CA THR A 54 -3.15 -24.28 -1.68
C THR A 54 -1.89 -23.59 -2.20
N PHE A 55 -0.72 -24.11 -1.81
CA PHE A 55 0.57 -23.58 -2.24
C PHE A 55 1.13 -24.44 -3.37
N GLY A 56 1.11 -23.88 -4.59
CA GLY A 56 1.73 -24.50 -5.74
C GLY A 56 3.25 -24.29 -5.77
N VAL A 57 3.95 -25.13 -6.52
CA VAL A 57 5.38 -24.96 -6.81
C VAL A 57 5.53 -24.33 -8.18
N LYS A 58 6.40 -23.32 -8.28
CA LYS A 58 6.80 -22.65 -9.53
C LYS A 58 8.32 -22.82 -9.71
N ASP A 59 8.80 -22.61 -10.94
CA ASP A 59 10.22 -22.47 -11.23
C ASP A 59 10.93 -21.47 -10.29
N PRO A 60 12.17 -21.76 -9.88
CA PRO A 60 12.94 -20.88 -9.00
C PRO A 60 13.10 -19.47 -9.57
N GLN A 61 12.75 -18.46 -8.76
CA GLN A 61 12.98 -17.06 -9.08
C GLN A 61 14.20 -16.56 -8.32
N ALA A 62 15.27 -16.22 -9.05
CA ALA A 62 16.46 -15.64 -8.44
C ALA A 62 16.22 -14.18 -8.02
N GLU A 63 16.88 -13.80 -6.92
CA GLU A 63 17.01 -12.41 -6.52
C GLU A 63 17.71 -11.59 -7.60
N ARG A 64 17.34 -10.31 -7.70
CA ARG A 64 17.96 -9.38 -8.65
C ARG A 64 19.46 -9.20 -8.38
N ASP A 65 19.86 -9.19 -7.11
CA ASP A 65 21.24 -8.96 -6.70
C ASP A 65 21.82 -10.20 -6.03
N HIS A 66 22.93 -10.72 -6.56
CA HIS A 66 23.60 -11.92 -6.03
C HIS A 66 24.31 -11.69 -4.69
N SER A 67 24.48 -10.43 -4.27
CA SER A 67 25.15 -10.08 -3.03
C SER A 67 24.68 -8.73 -2.50
N VAL A 68 24.89 -8.52 -1.19
CA VAL A 68 24.58 -7.26 -0.52
C VAL A 68 25.35 -6.07 -1.12
N PRO A 69 26.67 -6.17 -1.42
CA PRO A 69 27.38 -5.08 -2.10
C PRO A 69 26.80 -4.73 -3.46
N ALA A 70 26.46 -5.73 -4.29
CA ALA A 70 25.88 -5.51 -5.61
C ALA A 70 24.54 -4.74 -5.52
N ARG A 71 23.71 -5.09 -4.52
CA ARG A 71 22.46 -4.38 -4.22
C ARG A 71 22.70 -2.91 -3.91
N PHE A 72 23.68 -2.59 -3.06
CA PHE A 72 23.98 -1.21 -2.69
C PHE A 72 24.55 -0.40 -3.86
N SER A 73 25.43 -1.00 -4.69
CA SER A 73 25.93 -0.36 -5.90
C SER A 73 24.79 0.02 -6.84
N ARG A 74 23.88 -0.93 -7.13
CA ARG A 74 22.71 -0.66 -7.98
C ARG A 74 21.79 0.42 -7.38
N MET A 75 21.57 0.41 -6.06
CA MET A 75 20.75 1.43 -5.40
C MET A 75 21.35 2.84 -5.55
N ARG A 76 22.68 2.97 -5.52
CA ARG A 76 23.37 4.24 -5.78
C ARG A 76 23.19 4.68 -7.23
N ASP A 77 23.45 3.78 -8.19
CA ASP A 77 23.34 4.07 -9.62
C ASP A 77 21.90 4.46 -10.02
N GLU A 78 20.89 3.78 -9.44
CA GLU A 78 19.48 4.13 -9.63
C GLU A 78 19.17 5.51 -9.03
N TYR A 79 19.70 5.81 -7.85
CA TYR A 79 19.47 7.11 -7.20
C TYR A 79 20.01 8.28 -8.03
N GLU A 80 21.19 8.14 -8.61
CA GLU A 80 21.80 9.19 -9.45
C GLU A 80 20.98 9.45 -10.72
N LYS A 81 20.33 8.41 -11.27
CA LYS A 81 19.57 8.50 -12.54
C LYS A 81 18.12 8.94 -12.36
N ILE A 82 17.43 8.37 -11.39
CA ILE A 82 15.97 8.51 -11.23
C ILE A 82 15.56 9.04 -9.85
N GLY A 83 16.52 9.31 -8.96
CA GLY A 83 16.27 9.82 -7.62
C GLY A 83 15.78 8.74 -6.65
N MET A 84 14.99 9.16 -5.66
CA MET A 84 14.56 8.29 -4.56
C MET A 84 13.75 7.08 -5.06
N ARG A 85 14.21 5.88 -4.67
CA ARG A 85 13.51 4.62 -4.95
C ARG A 85 12.13 4.58 -4.29
N ARG A 86 11.14 4.06 -4.99
CA ARG A 86 9.79 3.78 -4.48
C ARG A 86 9.53 2.27 -4.55
N SER A 87 9.10 1.68 -3.44
CA SER A 87 8.76 0.26 -3.33
C SER A 87 7.44 0.09 -2.59
N VAL A 88 6.72 -0.98 -2.90
CA VAL A 88 5.50 -1.39 -2.20
C VAL A 88 5.65 -2.86 -1.83
N GLU A 89 5.12 -3.23 -0.67
CA GLU A 89 5.09 -4.59 -0.16
C GLU A 89 3.65 -4.93 0.21
N GLY A 90 3.26 -6.19 0.01
CA GLY A 90 1.91 -6.68 0.31
C GLY A 90 1.91 -7.47 1.61
N VAL A 91 0.93 -7.24 2.46
CA VAL A 91 0.72 -8.06 3.67
C VAL A 91 -0.49 -8.95 3.43
N LEU A 92 -0.27 -10.25 3.34
CA LEU A 92 -1.33 -11.24 3.23
C LEU A 92 -1.54 -11.89 4.60
N LEU A 93 -2.81 -11.95 5.02
CA LEU A 93 -3.22 -12.48 6.31
C LEU A 93 -4.12 -13.71 6.13
N VAL A 94 -3.90 -14.70 6.98
CA VAL A 94 -4.76 -15.89 7.16
C VAL A 94 -4.93 -16.13 8.66
N HIS A 95 -5.78 -17.09 9.05
CA HIS A 95 -5.82 -17.54 10.45
C HIS A 95 -5.69 -19.06 10.58
N GLU A 96 -5.15 -19.48 11.72
CA GLU A 96 -5.15 -20.88 12.14
C GLU A 96 -5.36 -20.88 13.66
N HIS A 97 -6.27 -21.72 14.17
CA HIS A 97 -6.62 -21.74 15.60
C HIS A 97 -6.99 -20.34 16.17
N SER A 98 -7.69 -19.53 15.37
CA SER A 98 -8.07 -18.14 15.69
C SER A 98 -6.90 -17.17 15.91
N LEU A 99 -5.70 -17.53 15.48
CA LEU A 99 -4.52 -16.67 15.50
C LEU A 99 -4.20 -16.17 14.08
N PRO A 100 -4.05 -14.85 13.88
CA PRO A 100 -3.68 -14.30 12.59
C PRO A 100 -2.23 -14.63 12.24
N HIS A 101 -1.99 -15.05 11.00
CA HIS A 101 -0.67 -15.37 10.46
C HIS A 101 -0.38 -14.47 9.25
N VAL A 102 0.86 -13.98 9.16
CA VAL A 102 1.37 -13.26 7.98
C VAL A 102 2.05 -14.24 7.05
N LEU A 103 1.69 -14.22 5.78
CA LEU A 103 2.38 -15.02 4.76
C LEU A 103 3.69 -14.32 4.35
N LEU A 104 4.78 -15.07 4.35
CA LEU A 104 6.13 -14.60 4.01
C LEU A 104 6.74 -15.46 2.90
N LEU A 105 7.56 -14.85 2.05
CA LEU A 105 8.37 -15.54 1.06
C LEU A 105 9.73 -15.89 1.67
N GLN A 106 10.02 -17.18 1.84
CA GLN A 106 11.30 -17.66 2.34
C GLN A 106 12.30 -17.82 1.19
N ILE A 107 13.43 -17.11 1.27
CA ILE A 107 14.47 -17.05 0.21
C ILE A 107 15.82 -17.63 0.71
N GLY A 108 15.79 -18.33 1.86
CA GLY A 108 16.94 -18.99 2.47
C GLY A 108 16.58 -19.50 3.86
N GLN A 109 17.59 -19.89 4.65
CA GLN A 109 17.35 -20.42 5.99
C GLN A 109 16.76 -19.38 6.96
N SER A 110 17.20 -18.12 6.85
CA SER A 110 16.85 -17.03 7.76
C SER A 110 16.43 -15.74 7.05
N PHE A 111 16.17 -15.82 5.75
CA PHE A 111 15.83 -14.66 4.93
C PHE A 111 14.40 -14.75 4.42
N TYR A 112 13.59 -13.76 4.81
CA TYR A 112 12.16 -13.68 4.52
C TYR A 112 11.82 -12.33 3.92
N LYS A 113 10.85 -12.30 3.01
CA LYS A 113 10.31 -11.09 2.38
C LYS A 113 8.79 -11.03 2.42
N LEU A 114 8.29 -9.80 2.31
CA LEU A 114 6.91 -9.45 1.97
C LEU A 114 6.72 -9.36 0.46
#